data_AF-A0A0D8L809-F1
#
_entry.id   AF-A0A0D8L809-F1
#
_cell.length_a   1.000
_cell.length_b   1.000
_cell.length_c   1.000
_cell.angle_alpha   90.00
_cell.angle_beta   90.00
_cell.angle_gamma   90.00
#
_symmetry.space_group_name_H-M   'P 1'
#
loop_
_entity.id
_entity.type
_entity.pdbx_description
1 polymer ?
#
loop_
_entity_poly.entity_id
_entity_poly.type
_entity_poly.pdbx_seq_one_letter_code
_entity_poly.pdbx_strand_id
1 'polypeptide(L)'
;MFMNLAGLISSAIRYIGRGDALPVNTQLDNHSAITLYLENAKCIHVMTIDDTPVIWSVICEYKRVDTRSISKSLLAVMNNYSPFFHFGQPALVNIDGNIELRATFSLLALKNEETMAAAINDYALVMENIFKIYNIN
;
A
#
# COMPACT_ATOMS: atom_id res chain seq x y z
N MET A 1 -19.34 6.85 11.55
CA MET A 1 -18.30 7.78 12.04
C MET A 1 -17.32 7.95 10.90
N PHE A 2 -17.21 9.15 10.31
CA PHE A 2 -16.26 9.38 9.23
C PHE A 2 -14.85 9.37 9.81
N MET A 3 -14.08 8.33 9.48
CA MET A 3 -12.68 8.25 9.87
C MET A 3 -11.87 9.24 9.05
N ASN A 4 -11.09 10.09 9.72
CA ASN A 4 -10.17 11.02 9.05
C ASN A 4 -8.90 10.27 8.63
N LEU A 5 -9.00 9.47 7.56
CA LEU A 5 -7.89 8.68 7.02
C LEU A 5 -6.73 9.60 6.59
N ALA A 6 -7.03 10.70 5.92
CA ALA A 6 -6.06 11.72 5.52
C ALA A 6 -5.23 12.26 6.69
N GLY A 7 -5.89 12.62 7.79
CA GLY A 7 -5.22 13.06 9.01
C GLY A 7 -4.34 11.97 9.62
N LEU A 8 -4.83 10.73 9.66
CA LEU A 8 -4.08 9.60 10.22
C LEU A 8 -2.82 9.26 9.40
N ILE A 9 -2.93 9.22 8.07
CA ILE A 9 -1.79 9.04 7.17
C ILE A 9 -0.78 10.17 7.36
N SER A 10 -1.23 11.43 7.43
CA SER A 10 -0.33 12.56 7.67
C SER A 10 0.47 12.41 8.96
N SER A 11 -0.20 12.01 10.05
CA SER A 11 0.45 11.80 11.34
C SER A 11 1.44 10.63 11.29
N ALA A 12 1.08 9.53 10.63
CA ALA A 12 1.95 8.37 10.44
C ALA A 12 3.23 8.72 9.64
N ILE A 13 3.09 9.47 8.55
CA ILE A 13 4.23 9.89 7.73
C ILE A 13 5.16 10.86 8.48
N ARG A 14 4.59 11.73 9.32
CA ARG A 14 5.40 12.57 10.22
C ARG A 14 6.09 11.74 11.31
N TYR A 15 5.40 10.73 11.85
CA TYR A 15 5.94 9.83 12.88
C TYR A 15 7.19 9.09 12.39
N ILE A 16 7.22 8.63 11.14
CA ILE A 16 8.40 7.98 10.53
C ILE A 16 9.51 8.97 10.11
N GLY A 17 9.38 10.26 10.44
CA GLY A 17 10.37 11.29 10.12
C GLY A 17 10.36 11.75 8.67
N ARG A 18 9.32 11.42 7.88
CA ARG A 18 9.19 11.73 6.44
C ARG A 18 8.12 12.77 6.17
N GLY A 19 7.98 13.76 7.05
CA GLY A 19 7.01 14.85 6.85
C GLY A 19 7.23 15.65 5.55
N ASP A 20 8.43 15.56 4.96
CA ASP A 20 8.82 16.10 3.66
C ASP A 20 8.20 15.35 2.47
N ALA A 21 7.82 14.08 2.65
CA ALA A 21 7.15 13.27 1.63
C ALA A 21 5.66 13.60 1.47
N LEU A 22 5.11 14.46 2.33
CA LEU A 22 3.75 14.97 2.19
C LEU A 22 3.75 16.21 1.29
N PRO A 23 2.76 16.36 0.39
CA PRO A 23 2.62 17.58 -0.41
C PRO A 23 2.50 18.81 0.50
N VAL A 24 3.39 19.78 0.34
CA VAL A 24 3.51 20.97 1.22
C VAL A 24 2.24 21.85 1.22
N ASN A 25 1.33 21.69 0.23
CA ASN A 25 0.16 22.56 0.06
C ASN A 25 -1.14 21.83 -0.32
N THR A 26 -1.23 20.51 -0.11
CA THR A 26 -2.47 19.78 -0.42
C THR A 26 -3.13 19.42 0.91
N GLN A 27 -4.26 20.06 1.22
CA GLN A 27 -5.17 19.49 2.21
C GLN A 27 -5.54 18.10 1.70
N LEU A 28 -5.02 17.06 2.33
CA LEU A 28 -5.43 15.70 2.02
C LEU A 28 -6.93 15.61 2.32
N ASP A 29 -7.73 15.52 1.27
CA ASP A 29 -9.16 15.30 1.40
C ASP A 29 -9.42 13.78 1.50
N ASN A 30 -10.55 13.39 2.09
CA ASN A 30 -10.96 11.97 2.16
C ASN A 30 -11.68 11.51 0.87
N HIS A 31 -11.71 12.35 -0.17
CA HIS A 31 -12.48 12.12 -1.40
C HIS A 31 -11.60 11.76 -2.60
N SER A 32 -10.30 12.02 -2.50
CA SER A 32 -9.27 11.75 -3.49
C SER A 32 -8.28 10.72 -2.95
N ALA A 33 -7.61 10.03 -3.87
CA ALA A 33 -6.54 9.12 -3.50
C ALA A 33 -5.33 9.92 -2.97
N ILE A 34 -4.88 9.59 -1.75
CA ILE A 34 -3.61 10.05 -1.20
C ILE A 34 -2.50 9.25 -1.85
N THR A 35 -1.56 9.91 -2.51
CA THR A 35 -0.43 9.23 -3.16
C THR A 35 0.87 9.53 -2.43
N LEU A 36 1.52 8.47 -1.93
CA LEU A 36 2.84 8.50 -1.32
C LEU A 36 3.86 8.12 -2.40
N TYR A 37 4.73 9.06 -2.74
CA TYR A 37 5.82 8.81 -3.69
C TYR A 37 7.03 8.23 -2.96
N LEU A 38 7.53 7.12 -3.49
CA LEU A 38 8.74 6.46 -3.04
C LEU A 38 9.86 6.71 -4.06
N GLU A 39 11.04 6.17 -3.80
CA GLU A 39 12.15 6.19 -4.76
C GLU A 39 11.77 5.43 -6.06
N ASN A 40 12.48 5.74 -7.15
CA ASN A 40 12.29 5.12 -8.47
C ASN A 40 10.87 5.23 -9.06
N ALA A 41 10.16 6.33 -8.78
CA ALA A 41 8.81 6.58 -9.27
C ALA A 41 7.74 5.55 -8.84
N LYS A 42 8.06 4.70 -7.84
CA LYS A 42 7.09 3.83 -7.19
C LYS A 42 6.13 4.67 -6.36
N CYS A 43 4.87 4.26 -6.30
CA CYS A 43 3.87 4.96 -5.52
C CYS A 43 2.97 3.99 -4.75
N ILE A 44 2.49 4.48 -3.61
CA ILE A 44 1.46 3.85 -2.81
C ILE A 44 0.27 4.79 -2.78
N HIS A 45 -0.91 4.27 -3.08
CA HIS A 45 -2.16 5.01 -3.03
C HIS A 45 -2.97 4.56 -1.82
N VAL A 46 -3.64 5.50 -1.16
CA VAL A 46 -4.53 5.26 -0.03
C VAL A 46 -5.82 6.05 -0.23
N MET A 47 -6.97 5.39 -0.05
CA MET A 47 -8.28 6.03 -0.21
C MET A 47 -9.36 5.26 0.56
N THR A 48 -10.44 5.93 0.91
CA THR A 48 -11.65 5.26 1.39
C THR A 48 -12.56 4.94 0.21
N ILE A 49 -12.88 3.66 0.01
CA ILE A 49 -13.85 3.18 -0.99
C ILE A 49 -15.01 2.54 -0.22
N ASP A 50 -16.23 3.05 -0.37
CA ASP A 50 -17.43 2.54 0.31
C ASP A 50 -17.20 2.29 1.82
N ASP A 51 -16.73 3.32 2.53
CA ASP A 51 -16.33 3.30 3.96
C ASP A 51 -15.16 2.36 4.32
N THR A 52 -14.52 1.74 3.34
CA THR A 52 -13.38 0.84 3.53
C THR A 52 -12.07 1.54 3.18
N PRO A 53 -11.15 1.73 4.14
CA PRO A 53 -9.84 2.31 3.86
C PRO A 53 -8.95 1.27 3.15
N VAL A 54 -8.55 1.61 1.94
CA VAL A 54 -7.80 0.75 1.02
C VAL A 54 -6.42 1.34 0.76
N ILE A 55 -5.43 0.47 0.62
CA ILE A 55 -4.08 0.76 0.16
C ILE A 55 -3.80 -0.05 -1.10
N TRP A 56 -3.21 0.56 -2.12
CA TRP A 56 -2.81 -0.15 -3.33
C TRP A 56 -1.61 0.46 -4.06
N SER A 57 -0.99 -0.34 -4.92
CA SER A 57 0.08 0.08 -5.82
C SER A 57 -0.04 -0.66 -7.14
N VAL A 58 0.12 0.09 -8.24
CA VAL A 58 0.29 -0.50 -9.57
C VAL A 58 1.71 -1.03 -9.67
N ILE A 59 1.87 -2.34 -9.88
CA ILE A 59 3.17 -3.00 -9.96
C ILE A 59 3.70 -2.92 -11.40
N CYS A 60 2.95 -3.48 -12.35
CA CYS A 60 3.29 -3.46 -13.77
C CYS A 60 2.12 -3.91 -14.64
N GLU A 61 2.28 -3.82 -15.95
CA GLU A 61 1.37 -4.46 -16.91
C GLU A 61 1.47 -5.99 -16.79
N TYR A 62 0.32 -6.67 -16.70
CA TYR A 62 0.21 -8.13 -16.53
C TYR A 62 0.98 -8.90 -17.62
N LYS A 63 0.94 -8.43 -18.87
CA LYS A 63 1.61 -9.09 -20.01
C LYS A 63 3.14 -9.10 -19.93
N ARG A 64 3.75 -8.30 -19.05
CA ARG A 64 5.22 -8.22 -18.90
C ARG A 64 5.78 -9.35 -18.02
N VAL A 65 4.92 -10.18 -17.46
CA VAL A 65 5.29 -11.08 -16.36
C VAL A 65 4.99 -12.51 -16.73
N ASP A 66 6.02 -13.35 -16.74
CA ASP A 66 5.83 -14.80 -16.76
C ASP A 66 5.56 -15.31 -15.34
N THR A 67 4.29 -15.30 -14.94
CA THR A 67 3.89 -15.72 -13.58
C THR A 67 4.29 -17.16 -13.27
N ARG A 68 4.45 -18.03 -14.29
CA ARG A 68 4.81 -19.45 -14.07
C ARG A 68 6.21 -19.57 -13.49
N SER A 69 7.18 -18.85 -14.05
CA SER A 69 8.57 -18.91 -13.60
C SER A 69 8.81 -18.29 -12.23
N ILE A 70 7.97 -17.33 -11.80
CA ILE A 70 8.11 -16.65 -10.50
C ILE A 70 7.18 -17.16 -9.39
N SER A 71 6.27 -18.08 -9.69
CA SER A 71 5.18 -18.52 -8.81
C SER A 71 5.62 -18.93 -7.40
N LYS A 72 6.72 -19.68 -7.27
CA LYS A 72 7.25 -20.12 -5.97
C LYS A 72 7.71 -18.94 -5.11
N SER A 73 8.48 -18.02 -5.69
CA SER A 73 8.97 -16.83 -4.99
C SER A 73 7.81 -15.91 -4.62
N LEU A 74 6.83 -15.78 -5.52
CA LEU A 74 5.64 -14.98 -5.29
C LEU A 74 4.81 -15.52 -4.13
N LEU A 75 4.56 -16.83 -4.10
CA LEU A 75 3.82 -17.46 -3.00
C LEU A 75 4.53 -17.27 -1.65
N ALA A 76 5.87 -17.35 -1.62
CA ALA A 76 6.63 -17.15 -0.40
C ALA A 76 6.50 -15.72 0.17
N VAL A 77 6.43 -14.71 -0.71
CA VAL A 77 6.23 -13.31 -0.30
C VAL A 77 4.78 -13.02 0.06
N MET A 78 3.83 -13.57 -0.71
CA MET A 78 2.40 -13.33 -0.50
C MET A 78 1.83 -14.07 0.71
N ASN A 79 2.41 -15.20 1.11
CA ASN A 79 2.02 -15.94 2.31
C ASN A 79 2.70 -15.38 3.57
N ASN A 80 2.45 -14.10 3.83
CA ASN A 80 3.05 -13.37 4.95
C ASN A 80 1.96 -12.64 5.74
N TYR A 81 1.61 -13.20 6.89
CA TYR A 81 0.58 -12.63 7.76
C TYR A 81 1.04 -11.30 8.37
N SER A 82 0.19 -10.28 8.29
CA SER A 82 0.29 -9.01 8.98
C SER A 82 -1.06 -8.67 9.63
N PRO A 83 -1.08 -8.32 10.93
CA PRO A 83 -2.32 -8.01 11.65
C PRO A 83 -2.92 -6.66 11.22
N PHE A 84 -2.21 -5.90 10.37
CA PHE A 84 -2.62 -4.57 9.91
C PHE A 84 -3.56 -4.59 8.71
N PHE A 85 -3.79 -5.75 8.08
CA PHE A 85 -4.67 -5.88 6.93
C PHE A 85 -5.86 -6.78 7.23
N HIS A 86 -7.02 -6.46 6.64
CA HIS A 86 -8.17 -7.35 6.64
C HIS A 86 -7.82 -8.64 5.87
N PHE A 87 -8.23 -9.79 6.39
CA PHE A 87 -7.76 -11.13 5.96
C PHE A 87 -6.26 -11.41 6.16
N GLY A 88 -5.52 -10.50 6.80
CA GLY A 88 -4.17 -10.75 7.28
C GLY A 88 -3.05 -10.58 6.26
N GLN A 89 -3.31 -10.20 5.01
CA GLN A 89 -2.26 -9.93 4.03
C GLN A 89 -2.80 -9.16 2.81
N PRO A 90 -1.94 -8.43 2.07
CA PRO A 90 -2.30 -7.89 0.76
C PRO A 90 -2.56 -9.01 -0.27
N ALA A 91 -3.23 -8.65 -1.37
CA ALA A 91 -3.51 -9.52 -2.50
C ALA A 91 -2.97 -8.92 -3.81
N LEU A 92 -2.52 -9.78 -4.72
CA LEU A 92 -2.23 -9.41 -6.10
C LEU A 92 -3.47 -9.65 -6.97
N VAL A 93 -3.88 -8.62 -7.69
CA VAL A 93 -5.07 -8.65 -8.56
C VAL A 93 -4.73 -8.13 -9.94
N ASN A 94 -5.40 -8.66 -10.97
CA ASN A 94 -5.33 -8.13 -12.32
C ASN A 94 -6.53 -7.21 -12.56
N ILE A 95 -6.27 -5.92 -12.75
CA ILE A 95 -7.28 -4.90 -13.00
C ILE A 95 -6.84 -4.11 -14.22
N ASP A 96 -7.71 -4.05 -15.23
CA ASP A 96 -7.49 -3.31 -16.48
C ASP A 96 -6.14 -3.59 -17.15
N GLY A 97 -5.66 -4.84 -17.05
CA GLY A 97 -4.40 -5.28 -17.65
C GLY A 97 -3.16 -4.96 -16.82
N ASN A 98 -3.32 -4.41 -15.62
CA ASN A 98 -2.24 -4.17 -14.66
C ASN A 98 -2.32 -5.14 -13.48
N ILE A 99 -1.16 -5.51 -12.96
CA ILE A 99 -1.02 -6.19 -11.69
C ILE A 99 -0.95 -5.12 -10.62
N GLU A 100 -1.89 -5.19 -9.68
CA GLU A 100 -1.91 -4.32 -8.52
C GLU A 100 -1.74 -5.14 -7.24
N LEU A 101 -0.96 -4.62 -6.31
CA LEU A 101 -0.98 -5.04 -4.91
C LEU A 101 -2.08 -4.24 -4.21
N ARG A 102 -2.98 -4.90 -3.48
CA ARG A 102 -4.08 -4.25 -2.76
C ARG A 102 -4.25 -4.82 -1.37
N ALA A 103 -4.62 -3.99 -0.40
CA ALA A 103 -5.07 -4.43 0.90
C ALA A 103 -6.12 -3.46 1.46
N THR A 104 -6.92 -3.94 2.40
CA THR A 104 -7.76 -3.07 3.23
C THR A 104 -7.20 -3.07 4.64
N PHE A 105 -7.20 -1.91 5.30
CA PHE A 105 -6.64 -1.80 6.65
C PHE A 105 -7.53 -2.49 7.68
N SER A 106 -6.91 -3.12 8.68
CA SER A 106 -7.61 -3.63 9.86
C SER A 106 -7.87 -2.51 10.87
N LEU A 107 -8.78 -2.73 11.82
CA LEU A 107 -9.01 -1.77 12.91
C LEU A 107 -7.74 -1.48 13.74
N LEU A 108 -6.80 -2.43 13.80
CA LEU A 108 -5.53 -2.22 14.49
C LEU A 108 -4.69 -1.14 13.79
N ALA A 109 -4.58 -1.20 12.46
CA ALA A 109 -3.83 -0.22 11.68
C ALA A 109 -4.41 1.20 11.79
N LEU A 110 -5.72 1.30 12.05
CA LEU A 110 -6.46 2.57 12.10
C LEU A 110 -6.44 3.22 13.49
N LYS A 111 -5.78 2.61 14.48
CA LYS A 111 -5.87 3.00 15.89
C LYS A 111 -5.16 4.31 16.19
N ASN A 112 -3.94 4.47 15.68
CA ASN A 112 -3.09 5.64 15.89
C ASN A 112 -1.98 5.71 14.82
N GLU A 113 -1.24 6.82 14.82
CA GLU A 113 -0.15 7.10 13.89
C GLU A 113 0.94 6.03 13.87
N GLU A 114 1.26 5.42 15.01
CA GLU A 114 2.30 4.39 15.11
C GLU A 114 1.86 3.10 14.40
N THR A 115 0.64 2.65 14.67
CA THR A 115 0.06 1.45 14.04
C THR A 115 -0.18 1.65 12.54
N MET A 116 -0.56 2.85 12.11
CA MET A 116 -0.69 3.18 10.70
C MET A 116 0.68 3.22 10.01
N ALA A 117 1.68 3.81 10.64
CA ALA A 117 3.05 3.81 10.13
C ALA A 117 3.59 2.38 9.96
N ALA A 118 3.36 1.51 10.95
CA ALA A 118 3.73 0.10 10.87
C ALA A 118 3.01 -0.62 9.72
N ALA A 119 1.72 -0.37 9.53
CA ALA A 119 0.94 -0.93 8.42
C ALA A 119 1.47 -0.51 7.04
N ILE A 120 1.79 0.77 6.86
CA ILE A 120 2.38 1.29 5.61
C ILE A 120 3.75 0.66 5.36
N ASN A 121 4.57 0.52 6.40
CA ASN A 121 5.88 -0.10 6.28
C ASN A 121 5.79 -1.58 5.91
N ASP A 122 4.91 -2.35 6.56
CA ASP A 122 4.64 -3.76 6.22
C ASP A 122 4.20 -3.90 4.75
N TYR A 123 3.29 -3.03 4.31
CA TYR A 123 2.83 -2.99 2.92
C TYR A 123 4.00 -2.71 1.95
N ALA A 124 4.80 -1.67 2.24
CA ALA A 124 5.92 -1.27 1.41
C ALA A 124 6.98 -2.37 1.30
N LEU A 125 7.25 -3.12 2.38
CA LEU A 125 8.17 -4.25 2.35
C LEU A 125 7.69 -5.38 1.43
N VAL A 126 6.41 -5.73 1.48
CA VAL A 126 5.81 -6.71 0.57
C VAL A 126 5.89 -6.22 -0.87
N MET A 127 5.54 -4.95 -1.11
CA MET A 127 5.61 -4.31 -2.42
C MET A 127 7.03 -4.32 -3.01
N GLU A 128 8.06 -3.97 -2.23
CA GLU A 128 9.46 -4.00 -2.66
C GLU A 128 9.94 -5.42 -3.01
N ASN A 129 9.53 -6.43 -2.23
CA ASN A 129 9.86 -7.81 -2.54
C ASN A 129 9.18 -8.29 -3.83
N ILE A 130 7.95 -7.84 -4.09
CA ILE A 130 7.25 -8.10 -5.35
C ILE A 130 7.99 -7.42 -6.51
N PHE A 131 8.34 -6.13 -6.41
CA PHE A 131 9.11 -5.45 -7.47
C PHE A 131 10.41 -6.19 -7.81
N LYS A 132 11.13 -6.69 -6.81
CA LYS A 132 12.34 -7.53 -7.02
C LYS A 132 12.03 -8.83 -7.76
N ILE A 133 10.98 -9.56 -7.36
CA ILE A 133 10.58 -10.81 -8.03
C ILE A 133 10.22 -10.57 -9.50
N TYR A 134 9.59 -9.44 -9.78
CA TYR A 134 9.15 -9.05 -11.12
C TYR A 134 10.26 -8.39 -11.95
N ASN A 135 11.46 -8.16 -11.37
CA ASN A 135 12.58 -7.43 -11.97
C ASN A 135 12.20 -6.01 -12.45
N ILE A 136 11.45 -5.29 -11.62
CA ILE A 136 11.02 -3.91 -11.86
C ILE A 136 11.91 -3.00 -11.00
N ASN A 137 12.57 -2.02 -11.64
CA ASN A 137 13.46 -1.05 -10.98
C ASN A 137 12.70 0.16 -10.47
#